data_AF-A0A9K3GNY8-F1
#
_entry.id   AF-A0A9K3GNY8-F1
#
_cell.length_a   1.000
_cell.length_b   1.000
_cell.length_c   1.000
_cell.angle_alpha   90.00
_cell.angle_beta   90.00
_cell.angle_gamma   90.00
#
_symmetry.space_group_name_H-M   'P 1'
#
loop_
_entity.id
_entity.type
_entity.pdbx_description
1 polymer ?
#
loop_
_entity_poly.entity_id
_entity_poly.type
_entity_poly.pdbx_seq_one_letter_code
_entity_poly.pdbx_strand_id
1 'polypeptide(L)'
;RIDVKHFPCPRLITDDQARALLSRVVVLKLNGGLGTSMGCTGPKSCVPVRGGDTFISLILEQLETLNKRYGVSVPLVFMNSYNTADDTRAEVAKCNRDVEVHYFNQAAFPRLCADTMLPLKDTDADKDDPAYYYPPGHGDCLRAFKESGLAEQFHSEGREWTFISNVDNLGATVDLPILQYLSTTEYDFMPELTPKTPLDVKGGTVVNYHGSLKLLELAQVPPEHVNEFKNIQRFDTFNTNNNYVRLSAL
;
A
#
# COMPACT_ATOMS: atom_id res chain seq x y z
N ARG A 1 6.63 -24.56 -3.19
CA ARG A 1 7.72 -23.57 -3.34
C ARG A 1 7.43 -22.78 -4.62
N ILE A 2 7.57 -21.46 -4.60
CA ILE A 2 7.40 -20.64 -5.80
C ILE A 2 8.72 -20.69 -6.56
N ASP A 3 8.67 -20.89 -7.87
CA ASP A 3 9.86 -20.78 -8.71
C ASP A 3 10.17 -19.29 -8.87
N VAL A 4 11.12 -18.80 -8.06
CA VAL A 4 11.56 -17.40 -8.12
C VAL A 4 12.48 -17.28 -9.33
N LYS A 5 11.91 -16.88 -10.47
CA LYS A 5 12.72 -16.47 -11.62
C LYS A 5 13.49 -15.22 -11.24
N HIS A 6 14.82 -15.31 -11.15
CA HIS A 6 15.66 -14.13 -11.02
C HIS A 6 15.49 -13.27 -12.27
N PHE A 7 14.91 -12.07 -12.10
CA PHE A 7 14.72 -11.14 -13.20
C PHE A 7 16.09 -10.71 -13.73
N PRO A 8 16.30 -10.71 -15.06
CA PRO A 8 17.49 -10.09 -15.61
C PRO A 8 17.50 -8.62 -15.20
N CYS A 9 18.58 -8.18 -14.56
CA CYS A 9 18.79 -6.77 -14.24
C CYS A 9 18.51 -5.94 -15.50
N PRO A 10 17.51 -5.05 -15.48
CA PRO A 10 17.13 -4.34 -16.69
C PRO A 10 18.28 -3.46 -17.17
N ARG A 11 18.34 -3.34 -18.49
CA ARG A 11 19.35 -2.55 -19.19
C ARG A 11 19.19 -1.07 -18.79
N LEU A 12 20.30 -0.32 -18.83
CA LEU A 12 20.26 1.14 -18.74
C LEU A 12 19.19 1.67 -19.70
N ILE A 13 18.18 2.36 -19.18
CA ILE A 13 17.15 3.02 -19.97
C ILE A 13 17.50 4.49 -20.16
N THR A 14 17.07 5.07 -21.27
CA THR A 14 17.21 6.52 -21.51
C THR A 14 16.22 7.30 -20.65
N ASP A 15 16.48 8.59 -20.44
CA ASP A 15 15.54 9.46 -19.72
C ASP A 15 14.17 9.53 -20.43
N ASP A 16 14.12 9.42 -21.76
CA ASP A 16 12.86 9.36 -22.51
C ASP A 16 12.06 8.08 -22.23
N GLN A 17 12.74 6.95 -22.11
CA GLN A 17 12.11 5.69 -21.70
C GLN A 17 11.63 5.77 -20.26
N ALA A 18 12.44 6.33 -19.36
CA ALA A 18 12.05 6.54 -17.97
C ALA A 18 10.82 7.45 -17.87
N ARG A 19 10.79 8.56 -18.62
CA ARG A 19 9.62 9.45 -18.73
C ARG A 19 8.37 8.71 -19.17
N ALA A 20 8.47 7.91 -20.23
CA ALA A 20 7.34 7.14 -20.75
C ALA A 20 6.81 6.15 -19.72
N LEU A 21 7.69 5.43 -19.01
CA LEU A 21 7.30 4.50 -17.95
C LEU A 21 6.65 5.21 -16.76
N LEU A 22 7.26 6.29 -16.27
CA LEU A 22 6.75 7.07 -15.13
C LEU A 22 5.40 7.73 -15.44
N SER A 23 5.17 8.17 -16.68
CA SER A 23 3.89 8.74 -17.09
C SER A 23 2.72 7.76 -16.97
N ARG A 24 2.98 6.45 -16.88
CA ARG A 24 1.95 5.40 -16.81
C ARG A 24 1.68 4.93 -15.38
N VAL A 25 2.25 5.56 -14.36
CA VAL A 25 2.17 5.11 -12.95
C VAL A 25 1.49 6.13 -12.06
N VAL A 26 0.69 5.63 -11.13
CA VAL A 26 0.13 6.34 -9.97
C VAL A 26 0.73 5.74 -8.70
N VAL A 27 1.14 6.56 -7.74
CA VAL A 27 1.60 6.08 -6.43
C VAL A 27 0.46 6.18 -5.42
N LEU A 28 0.13 5.07 -4.76
CA LEU A 28 -0.89 5.00 -3.72
C LEU A 28 -0.26 4.58 -2.39
N LYS A 29 -0.42 5.42 -1.36
CA LYS A 29 0.06 5.16 0.00
C LYS A 29 -1.08 4.79 0.93
N LEU A 30 -0.96 3.63 1.57
CA LEU A 30 -1.89 3.15 2.60
C LEU A 30 -1.65 3.96 3.89
N ASN A 31 -2.64 4.74 4.28
CA ASN A 31 -2.55 5.74 5.35
C ASN A 31 -3.75 5.72 6.32
N GLY A 32 -4.34 4.54 6.50
CA GLY A 32 -5.45 4.33 7.44
C GLY A 32 -5.02 4.12 8.90
N GLY A 33 -3.72 3.93 9.15
CA GLY A 33 -3.18 3.52 10.45
C GLY A 33 -2.84 4.69 11.36
N LEU A 34 -3.14 4.54 12.65
CA LEU A 34 -2.74 5.47 13.70
C LEU A 34 -1.37 5.11 14.27
N GLY A 35 -0.66 6.13 14.77
CA GLY A 35 0.65 5.98 15.42
C GLY A 35 0.58 5.55 16.88
N THR A 36 -0.49 4.92 17.33
CA THR A 36 -0.76 4.64 18.76
C THR A 36 0.32 3.78 19.41
N SER A 37 0.85 2.79 18.69
CA SER A 37 1.96 1.96 19.18
C SER A 37 3.27 2.74 19.39
N MET A 38 3.40 3.91 18.75
CA MET A 38 4.53 4.83 18.90
C MET A 38 4.22 5.97 19.88
N GLY A 39 3.08 5.92 20.58
CA GLY A 39 2.64 6.96 21.51
C GLY A 39 2.06 8.22 20.85
N CYS A 40 1.71 8.16 19.56
CA CYS A 40 1.08 9.27 18.84
C CYS A 40 -0.43 9.04 18.70
N THR A 41 -1.23 10.08 18.91
CA THR A 41 -2.70 10.03 18.77
C THR A 41 -3.19 10.17 17.34
N GLY A 42 -2.35 10.69 16.43
CA GLY A 42 -2.71 10.95 15.03
C GLY A 42 -2.25 9.86 14.04
N PRO A 43 -2.34 10.13 12.73
CA PRO A 43 -1.84 9.26 11.68
C PRO A 43 -0.37 8.92 11.90
N LYS A 44 0.00 7.65 11.69
CA LYS A 44 1.42 7.24 11.77
C LYS A 44 2.29 8.03 10.80
N SER A 45 1.71 8.44 9.66
CA SER A 45 2.38 9.21 8.62
C SER A 45 2.84 10.60 9.05
N CYS A 46 2.22 11.18 10.09
CA CYS A 46 2.54 12.51 10.61
C CYS A 46 3.62 12.47 11.71
N VAL A 47 4.13 11.29 12.04
CA VAL A 47 5.21 11.14 13.03
C VAL A 47 6.53 11.63 12.42
N PRO A 48 7.31 12.49 13.11
CA PRO A 48 8.64 12.88 12.67
C PRO A 48 9.60 11.69 12.63
N VAL A 49 10.31 11.53 11.52
CA VAL A 49 11.24 10.43 11.25
C VAL A 49 12.68 10.91 11.24
N ARG A 50 12.97 12.01 10.54
CA ARG A 50 14.34 12.52 10.37
C ARG A 50 14.34 14.04 10.32
N GLY A 51 15.09 14.69 11.21
CA GLY A 51 15.29 16.15 11.13
C GLY A 51 13.99 16.98 11.24
N GLY A 52 12.92 16.41 11.80
CA GLY A 52 11.59 17.03 11.84
C GLY A 52 10.67 16.62 10.68
N ASP A 53 11.20 16.00 9.63
CA ASP A 53 10.41 15.51 8.50
C ASP A 53 9.56 14.31 8.88
N THR A 54 8.29 14.35 8.50
CA THR A 54 7.32 13.28 8.68
C THR A 54 7.40 12.27 7.52
N PHE A 55 6.73 11.13 7.61
CA PHE A 55 6.65 10.22 6.46
C PHE A 55 6.02 10.90 5.25
N ILE A 56 5.00 11.76 5.47
CA ILE A 56 4.35 12.53 4.40
C ILE A 56 5.36 13.45 3.72
N SER A 57 6.12 14.24 4.48
CA SER A 57 7.06 15.20 3.88
C SER A 57 8.17 14.48 3.09
N LEU A 58 8.66 13.35 3.59
CA LEU A 58 9.67 12.54 2.90
C LEU A 58 9.12 11.91 1.60
N ILE A 59 7.89 11.39 1.61
CA ILE A 59 7.26 10.81 0.40
C ILE A 59 7.03 11.90 -0.65
N LEU A 60 6.56 13.08 -0.25
CA LEU A 60 6.38 14.22 -1.16
C LEU A 60 7.72 14.67 -1.74
N GLU A 61 8.78 14.73 -0.94
CA GLU A 61 10.13 15.07 -1.41
C GLU A 61 10.68 14.03 -2.40
N GLN A 62 10.49 12.74 -2.11
CA GLN A 62 10.89 11.65 -3.01
C GLN A 62 10.22 11.79 -4.39
N LEU A 63 8.91 12.02 -4.41
CA LEU A 63 8.16 12.19 -5.66
C LEU A 63 8.47 13.51 -6.37
N GLU A 64 8.60 14.61 -5.65
CA GLU A 64 9.00 15.90 -6.24
C GLU A 64 10.37 15.79 -6.92
N THR A 65 11.31 15.11 -6.26
CA THR A 65 12.65 14.87 -6.81
C THR A 65 12.59 14.00 -8.07
N LEU A 66 11.77 12.95 -8.07
CA LEU A 66 11.54 12.08 -9.22
C LEU A 66 10.93 12.86 -10.40
N ASN A 67 9.86 13.62 -10.11
CA ASN A 67 9.14 14.45 -11.08
C ASN A 67 10.05 15.50 -11.71
N LYS A 68 10.85 16.23 -10.91
CA LYS A 68 11.82 17.22 -11.40
C LYS A 68 12.93 16.59 -12.22
N ARG A 69 13.46 15.43 -11.79
CA ARG A 69 14.56 14.74 -12.49
C ARG A 69 14.16 14.34 -13.91
N TYR A 70 12.97 13.78 -14.07
CA TYR A 70 12.53 13.27 -15.37
C TYR A 70 11.60 14.23 -16.13
N GLY A 71 11.14 15.33 -15.50
CA GLY A 71 10.17 16.25 -16.11
C GLY A 71 8.81 15.59 -16.33
N VAL A 72 8.32 14.86 -15.32
CA VAL A 72 7.02 14.15 -15.33
C VAL A 72 6.16 14.60 -14.16
N SER A 73 4.85 14.27 -14.19
CA SER A 73 3.94 14.41 -13.05
C SER A 73 3.39 13.03 -12.69
N VAL A 74 4.03 12.36 -11.72
CA VAL A 74 3.52 11.15 -11.09
C VAL A 74 2.59 11.55 -9.94
N PRO A 75 1.28 11.21 -9.99
CA PRO A 75 0.34 11.56 -8.94
C PRO A 75 0.53 10.68 -7.71
N LEU A 76 0.29 11.28 -6.54
CA LEU A 76 0.28 10.62 -5.23
C LEU A 76 -1.16 10.52 -4.73
N VAL A 77 -1.57 9.35 -4.27
CA VAL A 77 -2.89 9.09 -3.70
C VAL A 77 -2.72 8.60 -2.27
N PHE A 78 -3.41 9.21 -1.31
CA PHE A 78 -3.49 8.68 0.05
C PHE A 78 -4.83 7.96 0.26
N MET A 79 -4.75 6.69 0.66
CA MET A 79 -5.89 5.96 1.22
C MET A 79 -5.97 6.22 2.71
N ASN A 80 -6.90 7.06 3.13
CA ASN A 80 -7.09 7.43 4.52
C ASN A 80 -8.18 6.60 5.20
N SER A 81 -8.31 6.78 6.51
CA SER A 81 -9.48 6.40 7.30
C SER A 81 -10.21 7.66 7.77
N TYR A 82 -11.41 7.49 8.33
CA TYR A 82 -12.09 8.57 9.04
C TYR A 82 -11.26 9.16 10.20
N ASN A 83 -10.30 8.41 10.76
CA ASN A 83 -9.40 8.89 11.81
C ASN A 83 -8.17 9.65 11.28
N THR A 84 -7.86 9.56 9.98
CA THR A 84 -6.59 10.07 9.44
C THR A 84 -6.74 11.11 8.35
N ALA A 85 -7.93 11.26 7.77
CA ALA A 85 -8.15 12.10 6.60
C ALA A 85 -7.79 13.58 6.81
N ASP A 86 -8.30 14.19 7.87
CA ASP A 86 -8.13 15.63 8.11
C ASP A 86 -6.68 15.98 8.47
N ASP A 87 -6.08 15.22 9.39
CA ASP A 87 -4.68 15.38 9.77
C ASP A 87 -3.72 15.20 8.59
N THR A 88 -4.02 14.25 7.69
CA THR A 88 -3.22 14.03 6.48
C THR A 88 -3.28 15.22 5.55
N ARG A 89 -4.48 15.77 5.30
CA ARG A 89 -4.64 16.97 4.45
C ARG A 89 -3.93 18.18 5.05
N ALA A 90 -4.05 18.35 6.37
CA ALA A 90 -3.38 19.43 7.10
C ALA A 90 -1.85 19.31 7.00
N GLU A 91 -1.31 18.08 7.08
CA GLU A 91 0.14 17.85 6.98
C GLU A 91 0.67 18.05 5.56
N VAL A 92 -0.03 17.56 4.54
CA VAL A 92 0.34 17.79 3.13
C VAL A 92 0.35 19.30 2.82
N ALA A 93 -0.64 20.06 3.31
CA ALA A 93 -0.71 21.50 3.09
C ALA A 93 0.49 22.28 3.67
N LYS A 94 1.13 21.78 4.73
CA LYS A 94 2.34 22.40 5.32
C LYS A 94 3.59 22.17 4.47
N CYS A 95 3.64 21.08 3.69
CA CYS A 95 4.84 20.65 3.00
C CYS A 95 5.18 21.52 1.77
N ASN A 96 4.19 22.23 1.19
CA ASN A 96 4.33 23.11 0.03
C ASN A 96 5.24 22.53 -1.09
N ARG A 97 4.92 21.31 -1.56
CA ARG A 97 5.67 20.59 -2.60
C ARG A 97 4.88 20.53 -3.90
N ASP A 98 5.58 20.58 -5.03
CA ASP A 98 4.98 20.48 -6.37
C ASP A 98 4.74 19.01 -6.75
N VAL A 99 3.73 18.41 -6.12
CA VAL A 99 3.26 17.05 -6.38
C VAL A 99 1.73 17.08 -6.44
N GLU A 100 1.17 16.44 -7.47
CA GLU A 100 -0.27 16.24 -7.57
C GLU A 100 -0.74 15.22 -6.52
N VAL A 101 -1.56 15.66 -5.55
CA VAL A 101 -2.02 14.80 -4.45
C VAL A 101 -3.54 14.62 -4.45
N HIS A 102 -3.96 13.35 -4.43
CA HIS A 102 -5.35 12.92 -4.33
C HIS A 102 -5.60 12.14 -3.05
N TYR A 103 -6.87 12.01 -2.68
CA TYR A 103 -7.26 11.38 -1.43
C TYR A 103 -8.57 10.62 -1.61
N PHE A 104 -8.66 9.45 -0.99
CA PHE A 104 -9.94 8.78 -0.77
C PHE A 104 -9.93 8.12 0.61
N ASN A 105 -11.12 7.85 1.13
CA ASN A 105 -11.29 7.15 2.40
C ASN A 105 -11.64 5.69 2.14
N GLN A 106 -11.04 4.80 2.91
CA GLN A 106 -11.53 3.43 3.05
C GLN A 106 -12.88 3.41 3.79
N ALA A 107 -13.61 2.32 3.71
CA ALA A 107 -14.87 2.17 4.43
C ALA A 107 -14.69 2.18 5.96
N ALA A 108 -15.81 2.37 6.64
CA ALA A 108 -15.96 2.18 8.07
C ALA A 108 -17.05 1.13 8.29
N PHE A 109 -16.70 -0.03 8.85
CA PHE A 109 -17.65 -1.09 9.12
C PHE A 109 -18.02 -1.12 10.61
N PRO A 110 -19.27 -1.47 10.95
CA PRO A 110 -19.67 -1.64 12.33
C PRO A 110 -18.94 -2.85 12.93
N ARG A 111 -18.45 -2.71 14.16
CA ARG A 111 -17.91 -3.84 14.91
C ARG A 111 -19.05 -4.78 15.31
N LEU A 112 -18.74 -6.07 15.35
CA LEU A 112 -19.68 -7.12 15.75
C LEU A 112 -19.40 -7.57 17.17
N CYS A 113 -20.45 -7.90 17.91
CA CYS A 113 -20.36 -8.62 19.17
C CYS A 113 -19.99 -10.08 18.88
N ALA A 114 -18.94 -10.58 19.53
CA ALA A 114 -18.44 -11.95 19.30
C ALA A 114 -19.46 -13.04 19.69
N ASP A 115 -20.28 -12.80 20.72
CA ASP A 115 -21.25 -13.78 21.21
C ASP A 115 -22.50 -13.85 20.34
N THR A 116 -22.99 -12.71 19.85
CA THR A 116 -24.27 -12.64 19.10
C THR A 116 -24.08 -12.60 17.58
N MET A 117 -22.86 -12.28 17.09
CA MET A 117 -22.56 -12.02 15.68
C MET A 117 -23.38 -10.87 15.06
N LEU A 118 -24.05 -10.08 15.90
CA LEU A 118 -24.75 -8.86 15.51
C LEU A 118 -23.84 -7.65 15.74
N PRO A 119 -24.11 -6.50 15.08
CA PRO A 119 -23.42 -5.24 15.40
C PRO A 119 -23.44 -4.95 16.91
N LEU A 120 -22.39 -4.29 17.41
CA LEU A 120 -22.11 -4.16 18.84
C LEU A 120 -23.27 -3.58 19.69
N LYS A 121 -24.26 -2.88 19.09
CA LYS A 121 -25.68 -2.70 19.54
C LYS A 121 -26.43 -1.71 18.64
N ASP A 122 -27.76 -1.68 18.78
CA ASP A 122 -28.78 -1.14 17.85
C ASP A 122 -29.50 0.12 18.41
N THR A 123 -28.77 1.11 18.95
CA THR A 123 -29.37 2.41 19.32
C THR A 123 -28.68 3.56 18.59
N ASP A 124 -29.45 4.61 18.25
CA ASP A 124 -28.93 5.72 17.45
C ASP A 124 -27.87 6.56 18.16
N ALA A 125 -27.87 6.62 19.50
CA ALA A 125 -26.86 7.33 20.28
C ALA A 125 -25.48 6.65 20.25
N ASP A 126 -25.42 5.34 19.98
CA ASP A 126 -24.18 4.57 19.93
C ASP A 126 -23.49 4.66 18.55
N LYS A 127 -24.20 5.12 17.51
CA LYS A 127 -23.64 5.32 16.16
C LYS A 127 -22.67 6.51 16.09
N ASP A 128 -22.77 7.43 17.05
CA ASP A 128 -21.87 8.58 17.17
C ASP A 128 -20.57 8.25 17.94
N ASP A 129 -20.45 7.04 18.52
CA ASP A 129 -19.21 6.59 19.17
C ASP A 129 -18.16 6.14 18.12
N PRO A 130 -16.98 6.79 18.06
CA PRO A 130 -15.89 6.37 17.17
C PRO A 130 -15.42 4.93 17.38
N ALA A 131 -15.68 4.33 18.53
CA ALA A 131 -15.37 2.94 18.85
C ALA A 131 -16.35 1.94 18.21
N TYR A 132 -17.51 2.38 17.72
CA TYR A 132 -18.49 1.53 17.04
C TYR A 132 -17.97 1.07 15.68
N TYR A 133 -17.30 1.96 14.96
CA TYR A 133 -16.73 1.65 13.66
C TYR A 133 -15.29 1.15 13.75
N TYR A 134 -14.86 0.45 12.71
CA TYR A 134 -13.47 0.18 12.44
C TYR A 134 -13.18 0.23 10.94
N PRO A 135 -11.96 0.63 10.53
CA PRO A 135 -11.55 0.46 9.15
C PRO A 135 -11.33 -1.04 8.85
N PRO A 136 -11.86 -1.59 7.74
CA PRO A 136 -11.75 -3.00 7.40
C PRO A 136 -10.35 -3.47 6.95
N GLY A 137 -9.33 -2.67 7.23
CA GLY A 137 -7.93 -2.94 6.89
C GLY A 137 -7.58 -2.63 5.43
N HIS A 138 -6.31 -2.81 5.10
CA HIS A 138 -5.75 -2.47 3.78
C HIS A 138 -6.37 -3.26 2.62
N GLY A 139 -7.02 -4.40 2.89
CA GLY A 139 -7.72 -5.19 1.86
C GLY A 139 -8.86 -4.43 1.17
N ASP A 140 -9.38 -3.38 1.82
CA ASP A 140 -10.42 -2.51 1.25
C ASP A 140 -9.90 -1.54 0.17
N CYS A 141 -8.58 -1.43 0.01
CA CYS A 141 -7.93 -0.46 -0.87
C CYS A 141 -8.47 -0.51 -2.29
N LEU A 142 -8.53 -1.71 -2.91
CA LEU A 142 -8.90 -1.83 -4.32
C LEU A 142 -10.36 -1.42 -4.55
N ARG A 143 -11.25 -1.87 -3.66
CA ARG A 143 -12.69 -1.52 -3.70
C ARG A 143 -12.89 -0.02 -3.50
N ALA A 144 -12.34 0.55 -2.44
CA ALA A 144 -12.49 1.96 -2.12
C ALA A 144 -11.83 2.87 -3.18
N PHE A 145 -10.71 2.46 -3.76
CA PHE A 145 -10.07 3.21 -4.85
C PHE A 145 -10.93 3.21 -6.12
N LYS A 146 -11.53 2.08 -6.48
CA LYS A 146 -12.49 2.01 -7.60
C LYS A 146 -13.72 2.86 -7.35
N GLU A 147 -14.35 2.72 -6.18
CA GLU A 147 -15.56 3.47 -5.82
C GLU A 147 -15.33 4.98 -5.69
N SER A 148 -14.09 5.42 -5.39
CA SER A 148 -13.74 6.84 -5.38
C SER A 148 -13.78 7.51 -6.75
N GLY A 149 -13.82 6.73 -7.84
CA GLY A 149 -13.73 7.22 -9.22
C GLY A 149 -12.29 7.55 -9.68
N LEU A 150 -11.31 7.58 -8.77
CA LEU A 150 -9.92 7.89 -9.10
C LEU A 150 -9.28 6.84 -10.01
N ALA A 151 -9.61 5.55 -9.82
CA ALA A 151 -9.09 4.49 -10.69
C ALA A 151 -9.50 4.71 -12.16
N GLU A 152 -10.79 5.02 -12.39
CA GLU A 152 -11.32 5.32 -13.72
C GLU A 152 -10.72 6.62 -14.28
N GLN A 153 -10.62 7.66 -13.44
CA GLN A 153 -9.99 8.93 -13.82
C GLN A 153 -8.56 8.70 -14.32
N PHE A 154 -7.70 8.06 -13.53
CA PHE A 154 -6.32 7.81 -13.92
C PHE A 154 -6.21 6.89 -15.13
N HIS A 155 -7.11 5.91 -15.27
CA HIS A 155 -7.16 5.09 -16.46
C HIS A 155 -7.45 5.92 -17.71
N SER A 156 -8.43 6.84 -17.63
CA SER A 156 -8.78 7.75 -18.73
C SER A 156 -7.67 8.76 -19.08
N GLU A 157 -6.81 9.10 -18.11
CA GLU A 157 -5.61 9.91 -18.31
C GLU A 157 -4.44 9.12 -18.94
N GLY A 158 -4.62 7.82 -19.23
CA GLY A 158 -3.60 6.96 -19.84
C GLY A 158 -2.63 6.34 -18.85
N ARG A 159 -2.91 6.40 -17.54
CA ARG A 159 -2.15 5.64 -16.54
C ARG A 159 -2.49 4.16 -16.67
N GLU A 160 -1.50 3.30 -16.45
CA GLU A 160 -1.64 1.84 -16.57
C GLU A 160 -1.51 1.13 -15.21
N TRP A 161 -0.64 1.63 -14.33
CA TRP A 161 -0.27 0.94 -13.09
C TRP A 161 -0.50 1.80 -11.86
N THR A 162 -0.96 1.18 -10.78
CA THR A 162 -0.98 1.75 -9.44
C THR A 162 0.07 1.03 -8.58
N PHE A 163 1.04 1.79 -8.06
CA PHE A 163 2.02 1.30 -7.08
C PHE A 163 1.50 1.55 -5.66
N ILE A 164 1.04 0.50 -5.00
CA ILE A 164 0.47 0.50 -3.66
C ILE A 164 1.54 0.12 -2.64
N SER A 165 1.74 0.93 -1.61
CA SER A 165 2.65 0.61 -0.49
C SER A 165 2.23 1.29 0.81
N ASN A 166 2.77 0.83 1.94
CA ASN A 166 2.50 1.48 3.21
C ASN A 166 3.18 2.86 3.29
N VAL A 167 2.52 3.82 3.94
CA VAL A 167 3.09 5.15 4.19
C VAL A 167 4.32 5.11 5.11
N ASP A 168 4.41 4.12 6.00
CA ASP A 168 5.52 3.94 6.93
C ASP A 168 6.71 3.17 6.32
N ASN A 169 6.58 2.67 5.09
CA ASN A 169 7.68 2.07 4.34
C ASN A 169 8.35 3.11 3.43
N LEU A 170 9.36 3.81 3.96
CA LEU A 170 10.15 4.79 3.20
C LEU A 170 11.03 4.16 2.10
N GLY A 171 11.24 2.84 2.14
CA GLY A 171 11.96 2.10 1.10
C GLY A 171 11.09 1.80 -0.12
N ALA A 172 9.77 1.99 -0.03
CA ALA A 172 8.85 1.79 -1.14
C ALA A 172 8.83 3.01 -2.08
N THR A 173 9.84 3.10 -2.94
CA THR A 173 9.94 4.10 -4.00
C THR A 173 9.65 3.51 -5.37
N VAL A 174 9.26 4.34 -6.33
CA VAL A 174 9.04 3.90 -7.71
C VAL A 174 10.36 3.45 -8.32
N ASP A 175 10.41 2.20 -8.79
CA ASP A 175 11.63 1.57 -9.31
C ASP A 175 11.52 1.36 -10.84
N LEU A 176 12.38 2.04 -11.60
CA LEU A 176 12.37 2.03 -13.07
C LEU A 176 12.61 0.63 -13.66
N PRO A 177 13.61 -0.15 -13.20
CA PRO A 177 13.72 -1.58 -13.48
C PRO A 177 12.41 -2.35 -13.42
N ILE A 178 11.65 -2.17 -12.34
CA ILE A 178 10.37 -2.85 -12.14
C ILE A 178 9.36 -2.37 -13.17
N LEU A 179 9.22 -1.05 -13.36
CA LEU A 179 8.30 -0.50 -14.36
C LEU A 179 8.61 -0.97 -15.78
N GLN A 180 9.90 -1.08 -16.12
CA GLN A 180 10.31 -1.59 -17.42
C GLN A 180 9.86 -3.05 -17.58
N TYR A 181 10.08 -3.89 -16.57
CA TYR A 181 9.59 -5.27 -16.59
C TYR A 181 8.06 -5.30 -16.74
N LEU A 182 7.33 -4.51 -15.95
CA LEU A 182 5.87 -4.39 -15.99
C LEU A 182 5.32 -3.99 -17.37
N SER A 183 6.06 -3.16 -18.11
CA SER A 183 5.68 -2.75 -19.48
C SER A 183 5.72 -3.87 -20.52
N THR A 184 6.35 -5.01 -20.20
CA THR A 184 6.54 -6.14 -21.11
C THR A 184 5.73 -7.38 -20.74
N THR A 185 4.97 -7.31 -19.64
CA THR A 185 4.22 -8.44 -19.08
C THR A 185 2.72 -8.28 -19.29
N GLU A 186 2.04 -9.41 -19.35
CA GLU A 186 0.57 -9.53 -19.40
C GLU A 186 -0.05 -9.68 -18.00
N TYR A 187 0.74 -9.76 -16.93
CA TYR A 187 0.22 -9.82 -15.56
C TYR A 187 -0.51 -8.53 -15.17
N ASP A 188 -1.49 -8.68 -14.29
CA ASP A 188 -2.31 -7.58 -13.74
C ASP A 188 -1.92 -7.21 -12.30
N PHE A 189 -1.19 -8.08 -11.62
CA PHE A 189 -0.81 -7.92 -10.22
C PHE A 189 0.61 -8.43 -9.99
N MET A 190 1.44 -7.63 -9.33
CA MET A 190 2.80 -8.02 -8.97
C MET A 190 3.16 -7.54 -7.55
N PRO A 191 3.27 -8.43 -6.56
CA PRO A 191 3.80 -8.11 -5.25
C PRO A 191 5.33 -8.15 -5.27
N GLU A 192 5.98 -7.25 -4.56
CA GLU A 192 7.40 -7.38 -4.24
C GLU A 192 7.57 -8.27 -3.01
N LEU A 193 8.55 -9.17 -3.08
CA LEU A 193 8.92 -10.06 -1.98
C LEU A 193 10.36 -9.78 -1.56
N THR A 194 10.65 -10.03 -0.29
CA THR A 194 12.02 -9.98 0.25
C THR A 194 12.37 -11.33 0.88
N PRO A 195 13.65 -11.75 0.90
CA PRO A 195 14.07 -12.89 1.70
C PRO A 195 13.67 -12.73 3.16
N LYS A 196 13.14 -13.80 3.75
CA LYS A 196 12.69 -13.81 5.15
C LYS A 196 13.89 -13.94 6.09
N THR A 197 14.02 -13.00 7.03
CA THR A 197 15.00 -13.05 8.11
C THR A 197 14.39 -13.62 9.39
N PRO A 198 15.21 -14.01 10.40
CA PRO A 198 14.69 -14.42 11.70
C PRO A 198 13.86 -13.35 12.44
N LEU A 199 13.96 -12.08 12.04
CA LEU A 199 13.19 -10.97 12.61
C LEU A 199 11.80 -10.82 11.96
N ASP A 200 11.60 -11.39 10.77
CA ASP A 200 10.35 -11.33 10.00
C ASP A 200 9.36 -12.41 10.48
N VAL A 201 9.05 -12.36 11.78
CA VAL A 201 8.19 -13.35 12.46
C VAL A 201 6.70 -13.10 12.28
N LYS A 202 6.31 -11.90 11.83
CA LYS A 202 4.91 -11.46 11.66
C LYS A 202 4.69 -10.97 10.22
N GLY A 203 3.80 -11.64 9.50
CA GLY A 203 3.35 -11.28 8.15
C GLY A 203 3.26 -12.51 7.24
N GLY A 204 2.79 -12.28 6.02
CA GLY A 204 2.48 -13.34 5.09
C GLY A 204 3.65 -13.76 4.20
N THR A 205 3.53 -14.98 3.68
CA THR A 205 4.38 -15.53 2.63
C THR A 205 3.53 -15.94 1.44
N VAL A 206 4.09 -15.90 0.23
CA VAL A 206 3.36 -16.34 -0.95
C VAL A 206 3.54 -17.84 -1.12
N VAL A 207 2.45 -18.56 -1.36
CA VAL A 207 2.43 -20.01 -1.58
C VAL A 207 1.71 -20.33 -2.89
N ASN A 208 2.09 -21.44 -3.52
CA ASN A 208 1.26 -22.03 -4.58
C ASN A 208 0.25 -22.97 -3.92
N TYR A 209 -1.04 -22.67 -4.09
CA TYR A 209 -2.15 -23.45 -3.57
C TYR A 209 -3.09 -23.80 -4.72
N HIS A 210 -3.17 -25.08 -5.07
CA HIS A 210 -3.95 -25.60 -6.20
C HIS A 210 -3.69 -24.90 -7.54
N GLY A 211 -2.43 -24.59 -7.83
CA GLY A 211 -2.03 -23.96 -9.09
C GLY A 211 -2.14 -22.44 -9.11
N SER A 212 -2.62 -21.82 -8.04
CA SER A 212 -2.71 -20.36 -7.91
C SER A 212 -1.80 -19.84 -6.81
N LEU A 213 -1.19 -18.67 -7.05
CA LEU A 213 -0.44 -17.97 -6.01
C LEU A 213 -1.42 -17.37 -5.00
N LYS A 214 -1.15 -17.55 -3.71
CA LYS A 214 -1.92 -16.99 -2.61
C LYS A 214 -0.98 -16.44 -1.55
N LEU A 215 -1.38 -15.34 -0.92
CA LEU A 215 -0.75 -14.87 0.31
C LEU A 215 -1.29 -15.71 1.48
N LEU A 216 -0.38 -16.38 2.18
CA LEU A 216 -0.68 -17.13 3.40
C LEU A 216 -0.21 -16.32 4.62
N GLU A 217 -1.16 -15.85 5.41
CA GLU A 217 -0.93 -15.14 6.66
C GLU A 217 -0.91 -16.08 7.86
N LEU A 218 -0.20 -15.71 8.92
CA LEU A 218 -0.11 -16.51 10.15
C LEU A 218 -1.49 -16.83 10.76
N ALA A 219 -2.45 -15.89 10.66
CA ALA A 219 -3.81 -16.08 11.17
C ALA A 219 -4.61 -17.17 10.43
N GLN A 220 -4.17 -17.58 9.24
CA GLN A 220 -4.78 -18.65 8.45
C GLN A 220 -4.15 -20.03 8.73
N VAL A 221 -3.05 -20.07 9.51
CA VAL A 221 -2.29 -21.29 9.80
C VAL A 221 -2.83 -21.95 11.07
N PRO A 222 -3.21 -23.25 11.02
CA PRO A 222 -3.62 -23.98 12.22
C PRO A 222 -2.54 -23.96 13.31
N PRO A 223 -2.90 -23.90 14.60
CA PRO A 223 -1.94 -23.79 15.71
C PRO A 223 -0.82 -24.83 15.68
N GLU A 224 -1.13 -26.07 15.30
CA GLU A 224 -0.21 -27.19 15.17
C GLU A 224 0.87 -27.01 14.09
N HIS A 225 0.62 -26.14 13.11
CA HIS A 225 1.53 -25.88 11.98
C HIS A 225 2.26 -24.53 12.08
N VAL A 226 2.07 -23.77 13.16
CA VAL A 226 2.70 -22.45 13.34
C VAL A 226 4.23 -22.52 13.32
N ASN A 227 4.83 -23.54 13.93
CA ASN A 227 6.29 -23.70 13.94
C ASN A 227 6.84 -24.02 12.55
N GLU A 228 6.09 -24.76 11.76
CA GLU A 228 6.43 -25.06 10.37
C GLU A 228 6.36 -23.79 9.50
N PHE A 229 5.32 -22.98 9.68
CA PHE A 229 5.18 -21.69 8.98
C PHE A 229 6.30 -20.70 9.32
N LYS A 230 6.79 -20.73 10.55
CA LYS A 230 7.94 -19.90 10.99
C LYS A 230 9.28 -20.38 10.44
N ASN A 231 9.36 -21.58 9.87
CA ASN A 231 10.60 -22.11 9.33
C ASN A 231 11.00 -21.39 8.02
N ILE A 232 12.03 -20.54 8.12
CA ILE A 232 12.56 -19.73 7.01
C ILE A 232 13.17 -20.56 5.87
N GLN A 233 13.56 -21.82 6.12
CA GLN A 233 14.06 -22.70 5.07
C GLN A 233 12.94 -23.24 4.17
N ARG A 234 11.70 -23.27 4.70
CA ARG A 234 10.51 -23.74 3.99
C ARG A 234 9.76 -22.59 3.33
N PHE A 235 9.64 -21.47 4.06
CA PHE A 235 9.04 -20.23 3.60
C PHE A 235 10.11 -19.14 3.63
N ASP A 236 10.86 -19.03 2.54
CA ASP A 236 12.06 -18.20 2.40
C ASP A 236 11.76 -16.76 1.94
N THR A 237 10.51 -16.44 1.61
CA THR A 237 10.08 -15.11 1.18
C THR A 237 9.06 -14.48 2.13
N PHE A 238 9.07 -13.15 2.20
CA PHE A 238 8.15 -12.31 2.96
C PHE A 238 7.51 -11.27 2.05
N ASN A 239 6.20 -11.03 2.19
CA ASN A 239 5.49 -10.00 1.43
C ASN A 239 5.79 -8.61 1.98
N THR A 240 6.36 -7.72 1.16
CA THR A 240 6.71 -6.34 1.59
C THR A 240 5.49 -5.42 1.66
N ASN A 241 4.36 -5.86 1.09
CA ASN A 241 3.17 -5.04 0.84
C ASN A 241 3.41 -3.88 -0.14
N ASN A 242 4.47 -3.96 -0.95
CA ASN A 242 4.65 -3.15 -2.14
C ASN A 242 4.03 -3.92 -3.31
N ASN A 243 2.98 -3.37 -3.93
CA ASN A 243 2.21 -4.07 -4.95
C ASN A 243 2.00 -3.16 -6.16
N TYR A 244 2.18 -3.71 -7.35
CA TYR A 244 1.75 -3.07 -8.59
C TYR A 244 0.47 -3.72 -9.07
N VAL A 245 -0.54 -2.89 -9.35
CA VAL A 245 -1.84 -3.33 -9.83
C VAL A 245 -2.17 -2.61 -11.12
N ARG A 246 -2.53 -3.35 -12.16
CA ARG A 246 -2.94 -2.79 -13.45
C ARG A 246 -4.32 -2.16 -13.31
N LEU A 247 -4.46 -0.90 -13.68
CA LEU A 247 -5.70 -0.13 -13.58
C LEU A 247 -6.85 -0.77 -14.38
N SER A 248 -6.56 -1.34 -15.56
CA SER A 248 -7.56 -2.01 -16.39
C SER A 248 -8.14 -3.29 -15.79
N ALA A 249 -7.50 -3.84 -14.75
CA ALA A 249 -7.98 -5.02 -14.04
C ALA A 249 -8.83 -4.67 -12.81
N LEU A 250 -8.96 -3.37 -12.47
CA LEU A 250 -9.70 -2.90 -11.29
C LEU A 250 -11.19 -2.75 -11.52
#